data_AF-R7GYW2-F1
#
_entry.id   AF-R7GYW2-F1
#
_cell.length_a   1.000
_cell.length_b   1.000
_cell.length_c   1.000
_cell.angle_alpha   90.00
_cell.angle_beta   90.00
_cell.angle_gamma   90.00
#
_symmetry.space_group_name_H-M   'P 1'
#
loop_
_entity.id
_entity.type
_entity.pdbx_description
1 polymer ?
#
loop_
_entity_poly.entity_id
_entity_poly.type
_entity_poly.pdbx_seq_one_letter_code
_entity_poly.pdbx_strand_id
1 'polypeptide(L)'
;MVQTPQFWENESLDALESVRRELREIVHLLKEQRQYKKFVIDIEDEYTTSKAPVNVVIQTTYKQRVIDYLAENSNNETLRKIQNFEQLTAADIQELERIFFEELGTKDEYNALTKGHPYKNNVAAFIRVINGIDHKKALHIYKQFVDGYNLTSEQEQYLKNILDYVSMNGDIETKNFMEYPLKQYNWRTIFGDHFVNLKDFIKQIHEVISA
;
A
#
# COMPACT_ATOMS: atom_id res chain seq x y z
N MET A 1 -36.14 -26.57 10.83
CA MET A 1 -34.80 -26.75 11.42
C MET A 1 -33.95 -25.49 11.31
N VAL A 2 -33.97 -24.75 10.19
CA VAL A 2 -33.28 -23.45 10.03
C VAL A 2 -33.78 -22.33 10.97
N GLN A 3 -35.00 -22.46 11.53
CA GLN A 3 -35.62 -21.45 12.39
C GLN A 3 -35.18 -21.49 13.86
N THR A 4 -34.38 -22.49 14.27
CA THR A 4 -33.87 -22.60 15.64
C THR A 4 -32.44 -22.08 15.73
N PRO A 5 -32.08 -21.25 16.72
CA PRO A 5 -30.73 -20.67 16.85
C PRO A 5 -29.60 -21.72 16.90
N GLN A 6 -29.86 -22.87 17.53
CA GLN A 6 -28.89 -23.98 17.62
C GLN A 6 -28.46 -24.54 16.27
N PHE A 7 -29.28 -24.38 15.22
CA PHE A 7 -28.88 -24.76 13.86
C PHE A 7 -27.77 -23.85 13.32
N TRP A 8 -27.52 -22.67 13.87
CA TRP A 8 -26.50 -21.76 13.30
C TRP A 8 -25.16 -21.81 14.03
N GLU A 9 -25.09 -22.48 15.18
CA GLU A 9 -23.92 -22.43 16.06
C GLU A 9 -22.78 -23.37 15.62
N ASN A 10 -23.04 -24.42 14.81
CA ASN A 10 -22.04 -25.42 14.42
C ASN A 10 -22.20 -26.00 12.99
N GLU A 11 -22.72 -25.24 12.02
CA GLU A 11 -22.95 -25.78 10.67
C GLU A 11 -21.75 -25.61 9.73
N SER A 12 -21.56 -26.62 8.88
CA SER A 12 -20.55 -26.61 7.83
C SER A 12 -20.99 -25.75 6.63
N LEU A 13 -20.02 -25.32 5.82
CA LEU A 13 -20.29 -24.52 4.62
C LEU A 13 -21.23 -25.24 3.63
N ASP A 14 -21.08 -26.57 3.49
CA ASP A 14 -21.93 -27.38 2.61
C ASP A 14 -23.39 -27.46 3.09
N ALA A 15 -23.60 -27.48 4.40
CA ALA A 15 -24.94 -27.43 4.99
C ALA A 15 -25.61 -26.07 4.75
N LEU A 16 -24.87 -24.97 4.90
CA LEU A 16 -25.37 -23.63 4.60
C LEU A 16 -25.76 -23.44 3.13
N GLU A 17 -24.94 -23.95 2.20
CA GLU A 17 -25.21 -23.83 0.76
C GLU A 17 -26.44 -24.65 0.34
N SER A 18 -26.64 -25.81 0.96
CA SER A 18 -27.85 -26.63 0.77
C SER A 18 -29.10 -25.88 1.22
N VAL A 19 -29.06 -25.28 2.42
CA VAL A 19 -30.16 -24.44 2.94
C VAL A 19 -30.43 -23.22 2.03
N ARG A 20 -29.38 -22.55 1.54
CA ARG A 20 -29.53 -21.39 0.63
C ARG A 20 -30.24 -21.78 -0.66
N ARG A 21 -29.92 -22.94 -1.22
CA ARG A 21 -30.57 -23.46 -2.44
C ARG A 21 -32.04 -23.78 -2.20
N GLU A 22 -32.34 -24.51 -1.12
CA GLU A 22 -33.73 -24.85 -0.78
C GLU A 22 -34.59 -23.61 -0.53
N LEU A 23 -34.08 -22.62 0.21
CA LEU A 23 -34.80 -21.36 0.44
C LEU A 23 -35.03 -20.60 -0.88
N ARG A 24 -34.04 -20.58 -1.79
CA ARG A 24 -34.16 -19.90 -3.08
C ARG A 24 -35.28 -20.48 -3.95
N GLU A 25 -35.47 -21.80 -3.91
CA GLU A 25 -36.58 -22.47 -4.61
C GLU A 25 -37.94 -22.17 -3.95
N ILE A 26 -38.01 -21.86 -2.66
CA ILE A 26 -39.28 -21.59 -1.98
C ILE A 26 -39.67 -20.10 -2.04
N VAL A 27 -38.70 -19.19 -2.14
CA VAL A 27 -38.95 -17.73 -2.11
C VAL A 27 -39.93 -17.27 -3.20
N HIS A 28 -39.94 -17.90 -4.37
CA HIS A 28 -40.87 -17.54 -5.44
C HIS A 28 -42.35 -17.87 -5.12
N LEU A 29 -42.61 -18.71 -4.10
CA LEU A 29 -43.95 -19.08 -3.64
C LEU A 29 -44.52 -18.10 -2.60
N LEU A 30 -43.71 -17.15 -2.12
CA LEU A 30 -44.17 -16.04 -1.30
C LEU A 30 -45.03 -15.12 -2.17
N LYS A 31 -46.33 -15.45 -2.27
CA LYS A 31 -47.35 -14.68 -2.99
C LYS A 31 -47.19 -13.19 -2.67
N GLU A 32 -47.01 -12.40 -3.72
CA GLU A 32 -46.81 -10.96 -3.68
C GLU A 32 -48.03 -10.25 -3.07
N GLN A 33 -48.03 -10.08 -1.75
CA GLN A 33 -48.85 -9.03 -1.10
C GLN A 33 -48.13 -7.67 -1.10
N ARG A 34 -47.30 -7.41 -2.12
CA ARG A 34 -46.73 -6.09 -2.36
C ARG A 34 -47.42 -5.54 -3.59
N GLN A 35 -48.33 -4.61 -3.37
CA GLN A 35 -48.73 -3.66 -4.42
C GLN A 35 -47.46 -2.93 -4.85
N TYR A 36 -46.77 -3.44 -5.87
CA TYR A 36 -45.72 -2.70 -6.55
C TYR A 36 -46.38 -1.53 -7.26
N LYS A 37 -46.50 -0.39 -6.57
CA LYS A 37 -46.69 0.89 -7.24
C LYS A 37 -45.47 1.08 -8.13
N LYS A 38 -45.62 0.79 -9.41
CA LYS A 38 -44.60 1.04 -10.43
C LYS A 38 -44.44 2.55 -10.52
N PHE A 39 -43.37 3.08 -9.94
CA PHE A 39 -42.96 4.46 -10.22
C PHE A 39 -42.21 4.42 -11.55
N VAL A 40 -42.86 4.87 -12.62
CA VAL A 40 -42.17 5.21 -13.85
C VAL A 40 -41.66 6.64 -13.64
N ILE A 41 -40.36 6.76 -13.39
CA ILE A 41 -39.69 8.05 -13.30
C ILE A 41 -39.05 8.26 -14.67
N ASP A 42 -39.65 9.14 -15.47
CA ASP A 42 -39.07 9.63 -16.72
C ASP A 42 -38.32 10.92 -16.38
N ILE A 43 -36.99 10.84 -16.37
CA ILE A 43 -36.12 11.99 -16.12
C ILE A 43 -35.61 12.42 -17.49
N GLU A 44 -36.11 13.54 -18.00
CA GLU A 44 -35.59 14.13 -19.22
C GLU A 44 -34.17 14.66 -18.94
N ASP A 45 -33.18 14.10 -19.63
CA ASP A 45 -31.78 14.52 -19.54
C ASP A 45 -31.59 15.74 -20.46
N GLU A 46 -31.45 16.94 -19.89
CA GLU A 46 -31.06 18.13 -20.66
C GLU A 46 -29.57 18.04 -21.01
N TYR A 47 -29.25 17.48 -22.18
CA TYR A 47 -27.91 17.57 -22.73
C TYR A 47 -27.76 18.86 -23.54
N THR A 48 -26.84 19.74 -23.13
CA THR A 48 -26.40 20.85 -23.97
C THR A 48 -25.32 20.35 -24.93
N THR A 49 -25.65 20.26 -26.22
CA THR A 49 -24.65 19.93 -27.24
C THR A 49 -23.74 21.13 -27.43
N SER A 50 -22.60 21.18 -26.73
CA SER A 50 -21.57 22.17 -27.00
C SER A 50 -20.95 21.87 -28.38
N LYS A 51 -21.04 22.82 -29.33
CA LYS A 51 -20.46 22.72 -30.68
C LYS A 51 -18.97 23.09 -30.73
N ALA A 52 -18.36 23.37 -29.58
CA ALA A 52 -16.92 23.55 -29.52
C ALA A 52 -16.27 22.17 -29.42
N PRO A 53 -15.16 21.90 -30.13
CA PRO A 53 -14.29 20.80 -29.76
C PRO A 53 -13.77 21.14 -28.35
N VAL A 54 -14.45 20.64 -27.33
CA VAL A 54 -13.82 20.51 -26.02
C VAL A 54 -12.73 19.49 -26.28
N ASN A 55 -11.49 19.99 -26.43
CA ASN A 55 -10.33 19.16 -26.13
C ASN A 55 -10.55 18.72 -24.69
N VAL A 56 -11.16 17.55 -24.52
CA VAL A 56 -11.15 16.83 -23.26
C VAL A 56 -9.70 16.39 -23.12
N VAL A 57 -8.85 17.32 -22.70
CA VAL A 57 -7.56 16.97 -22.15
C VAL A 57 -7.94 16.13 -20.95
N ILE A 58 -7.80 14.81 -21.09
CA ILE A 58 -7.84 13.92 -19.94
C ILE A 58 -6.65 14.37 -19.10
N GLN A 59 -6.91 15.27 -18.14
CA GLN A 59 -5.89 15.72 -17.21
C GLN A 59 -5.60 14.51 -16.33
N THR A 60 -4.61 13.72 -16.73
CA THR A 60 -4.07 12.66 -15.89
C THR A 60 -3.64 13.31 -14.59
N THR A 61 -4.10 12.78 -13.46
CA THR A 61 -3.71 13.31 -12.14
C THR A 61 -2.20 13.21 -11.97
N TYR A 62 -1.61 14.09 -11.15
CA TYR A 62 -0.17 14.00 -10.84
C TYR A 62 0.25 12.58 -10.42
N LYS A 63 -0.57 11.94 -9.59
CA LYS A 63 -0.36 10.54 -9.17
C LYS A 63 -0.30 9.58 -10.36
N GLN A 64 -1.17 9.73 -11.35
CA GLN A 64 -1.16 8.88 -12.54
C GLN A 64 0.11 9.09 -13.36
N ARG A 65 0.53 10.34 -13.57
CA ARG A 65 1.77 10.66 -14.30
C ARG A 65 3.01 10.05 -13.62
N VAL A 66 3.05 10.07 -12.29
CA VAL A 66 4.10 9.39 -11.52
C VAL A 66 4.07 7.88 -11.70
N ILE A 67 2.89 7.24 -11.62
CA ILE A 67 2.75 5.79 -11.81
C ILE A 67 3.21 5.40 -13.22
N ASP A 68 2.78 6.12 -14.24
CA ASP A 68 3.13 5.87 -15.63
C ASP A 68 4.65 6.01 -15.84
N TYR A 69 5.24 7.10 -15.32
CA TYR A 69 6.69 7.31 -15.36
C TYR A 69 7.47 6.16 -14.71
N LEU A 70 7.07 5.71 -13.52
CA LEU A 70 7.76 4.63 -12.82
C LEU A 70 7.64 3.29 -13.57
N ALA A 71 6.49 3.03 -14.21
CA ALA A 71 6.30 1.84 -15.02
C ALA A 71 7.20 1.85 -16.28
N GLU A 72 7.25 2.99 -16.99
CA GLU A 72 8.07 3.18 -18.18
C GLU A 72 9.58 3.14 -17.89
N ASN A 73 9.98 3.59 -16.70
CA ASN A 73 11.38 3.72 -16.29
C ASN A 73 11.85 2.59 -15.36
N SER A 74 11.19 1.44 -15.33
CA SER A 74 11.53 0.31 -14.45
C SER A 74 13.00 -0.16 -14.51
N ASN A 75 13.69 0.07 -15.63
CA ASN A 75 15.12 -0.27 -15.80
C ASN A 75 16.09 0.85 -15.36
N ASN A 76 15.59 2.00 -14.91
CA ASN A 76 16.41 3.11 -14.43
C ASN A 76 17.22 2.70 -13.19
N GLU A 77 18.52 3.05 -13.19
CA GLU A 77 19.45 2.66 -12.14
C GLU A 77 19.05 3.22 -10.77
N THR A 78 18.71 4.50 -10.71
CA THR A 78 18.30 5.20 -9.48
C THR A 78 17.02 4.58 -8.89
N LEU A 79 16.03 4.25 -9.71
CA LEU A 79 14.81 3.56 -9.25
C LEU A 79 15.11 2.16 -8.70
N ARG A 80 16.03 1.43 -9.34
CA ARG A 80 16.48 0.11 -8.84
C ARG A 80 17.23 0.23 -7.52
N LYS A 81 18.07 1.27 -7.34
CA LYS A 81 18.75 1.52 -6.06
C LYS A 81 17.75 1.71 -4.92
N ILE A 82 16.68 2.47 -5.15
CA ILE A 82 15.62 2.71 -4.17
C ILE A 82 14.96 1.40 -3.71
N GLN A 83 14.58 0.54 -4.67
CA GLN A 83 13.93 -0.75 -4.39
C GLN A 83 14.88 -1.73 -3.67
N ASN A 84 16.17 -1.68 -3.99
CA ASN A 84 17.19 -2.59 -3.47
C ASN A 84 17.90 -2.11 -2.22
N PHE A 85 17.50 -0.98 -1.65
CA PHE A 85 18.15 -0.36 -0.48
C PHE A 85 19.64 -0.07 -0.72
N GLU A 86 19.96 0.41 -1.91
CA GLU A 86 21.31 0.82 -2.28
C GLU A 86 21.44 2.35 -2.12
N GLN A 87 22.62 2.82 -1.71
CA GLN A 87 22.87 4.22 -1.43
C GLN A 87 22.61 5.11 -2.65
N LEU A 88 21.72 6.09 -2.49
CA LEU A 88 21.55 7.17 -3.45
C LEU A 88 22.67 8.20 -3.30
N THR A 89 23.13 8.70 -4.44
CA THR A 89 24.03 9.86 -4.50
C THR A 89 23.23 11.16 -4.43
N ALA A 90 23.90 12.28 -4.13
CA ALA A 90 23.25 13.59 -4.18
C ALA A 90 22.71 13.92 -5.59
N ALA A 91 23.41 13.47 -6.64
CA ALA A 91 22.97 13.64 -8.03
C ALA A 91 21.70 12.83 -8.32
N ASP A 92 21.60 11.60 -7.79
CA ASP A 92 20.39 10.77 -7.91
C ASP A 92 19.17 11.51 -7.33
N ILE A 93 19.32 12.08 -6.12
CA ILE A 93 18.21 12.77 -5.44
C ILE A 93 17.81 14.05 -6.20
N GLN A 94 18.78 14.86 -6.61
CA GLN A 94 18.52 16.08 -7.38
C GLN A 94 17.79 15.80 -8.70
N GLU A 95 18.17 14.74 -9.40
CA GLU A 95 17.51 14.35 -10.65
C GLU A 95 16.08 13.87 -10.40
N LEU A 96 15.85 13.08 -9.34
CA LEU A 96 14.48 12.68 -8.96
C LEU A 96 13.61 13.89 -8.61
N GLU A 97 14.14 14.86 -7.86
CA GLU A 97 13.40 16.09 -7.55
C GLU A 97 13.08 16.88 -8.82
N ARG A 98 14.03 17.04 -9.73
CA ARG A 98 13.82 17.72 -11.02
C ARG A 98 12.70 17.05 -11.82
N ILE A 99 12.74 15.72 -11.96
CA ILE A 99 11.72 14.95 -12.69
C ILE A 99 10.35 15.10 -12.01
N PHE A 100 10.28 14.92 -10.70
CA PHE A 100 9.00 14.96 -9.97
C PHE A 100 8.40 16.36 -9.85
N PHE A 101 9.22 17.42 -9.87
CA PHE A 101 8.77 18.81 -9.64
C PHE A 101 8.75 19.69 -10.88
N GLU A 102 9.32 19.24 -12.00
CA GLU A 102 9.35 20.02 -13.25
C GLU A 102 8.82 19.24 -14.46
N GLU A 103 9.06 17.93 -14.56
CA GLU A 103 8.61 17.14 -15.72
C GLU A 103 7.23 16.49 -15.50
N LEU A 104 7.05 15.81 -14.37
CA LEU A 104 5.82 15.09 -14.04
C LEU A 104 4.73 16.01 -13.50
N GLY A 105 5.07 17.24 -13.13
CA GLY A 105 4.16 18.21 -12.54
C GLY A 105 4.94 19.26 -11.79
N THR A 106 4.31 19.85 -10.79
CA THR A 106 4.91 20.89 -9.95
C THR A 106 5.22 20.40 -8.55
N LYS A 107 6.14 21.07 -7.86
CA LYS A 107 6.40 20.84 -6.43
C LYS A 107 5.14 21.01 -5.58
N ASP A 108 4.24 21.92 -5.94
CA ASP A 108 2.98 22.12 -5.22
C ASP A 108 2.01 20.94 -5.38
N GLU A 109 1.93 20.35 -6.58
CA GLU A 109 1.16 19.11 -6.79
C GLU A 109 1.73 17.94 -5.97
N TYR A 110 3.05 17.80 -5.94
CA TYR A 110 3.72 16.81 -5.09
C TYR A 110 3.40 17.04 -3.61
N ASN A 111 3.57 18.27 -3.11
CA ASN A 111 3.30 18.63 -1.73
C ASN A 111 1.82 18.42 -1.35
N ALA A 112 0.91 18.71 -2.27
CA ALA A 112 -0.52 18.48 -2.08
C ALA A 112 -0.84 16.98 -1.97
N LEU A 113 -0.22 16.15 -2.83
CA LEU A 113 -0.42 14.70 -2.82
C LEU A 113 0.19 14.03 -1.59
N THR A 114 1.36 14.49 -1.14
CA THR A 114 2.09 13.87 -0.03
C THR A 114 1.75 14.51 1.33
N LYS A 115 0.86 15.51 1.37
CA LYS A 115 0.50 16.23 2.60
C LYS A 115 0.01 15.27 3.69
N GLY A 116 0.63 15.37 4.87
CA GLY A 116 0.27 14.56 6.04
C GLY A 116 0.88 13.16 6.04
N HIS A 117 1.59 12.76 4.98
CA HIS A 117 2.32 11.51 4.95
C HIS A 117 3.77 11.66 5.46
N PRO A 118 4.37 10.60 6.01
CA PRO A 118 5.76 10.61 6.48
C PRO A 118 6.77 10.95 5.37
N TYR A 119 6.51 10.48 4.15
CA TYR A 119 7.36 10.63 2.97
C TYR A 119 7.28 12.00 2.27
N LYS A 120 6.56 12.98 2.84
CA LYS A 120 6.25 14.27 2.16
C LYS A 120 7.44 15.12 1.71
N ASN A 121 8.62 14.90 2.29
CA ASN A 121 9.82 15.68 2.01
C ASN A 121 10.89 14.83 1.32
N ASN A 122 10.57 13.60 0.89
CA ASN A 122 11.54 12.69 0.31
C ASN A 122 10.92 11.94 -0.88
N VAL A 123 11.39 12.28 -2.08
CA VAL A 123 10.91 11.68 -3.34
C VAL A 123 11.22 10.19 -3.39
N ALA A 124 12.39 9.75 -2.91
CA ALA A 124 12.75 8.33 -2.87
C ALA A 124 11.86 7.52 -1.92
N ALA A 125 11.51 8.08 -0.75
CA ALA A 125 10.53 7.48 0.16
C ALA A 125 9.15 7.35 -0.52
N PHE A 126 8.72 8.39 -1.24
CA PHE A 126 7.46 8.35 -2.00
C PHE A 126 7.49 7.28 -3.11
N ILE A 127 8.61 7.13 -3.80
CA ILE A 127 8.80 6.07 -4.82
C ILE A 127 8.68 4.68 -4.19
N ARG A 128 9.23 4.43 -3.00
CA ARG A 128 9.06 3.15 -2.28
C ARG A 128 7.59 2.83 -2.01
N VAL A 129 6.76 3.84 -1.73
CA VAL A 129 5.32 3.65 -1.51
C VAL A 129 4.57 3.28 -2.79
N ILE A 130 4.96 3.84 -3.93
CA ILE A 130 4.30 3.56 -5.21
C ILE A 130 4.81 2.28 -5.86
N ASN A 131 6.12 2.10 -5.93
CA ASN A 131 6.78 1.03 -6.68
C ASN A 131 7.16 -0.17 -5.81
N GLY A 132 6.93 -0.09 -4.50
CA GLY A 132 7.32 -1.10 -3.53
C GLY A 132 8.83 -1.16 -3.25
N ILE A 133 9.20 -2.18 -2.49
CA ILE A 133 10.58 -2.51 -2.10
C ILE A 133 10.87 -3.98 -2.42
N ASP A 134 12.15 -4.35 -2.54
CA ASP A 134 12.53 -5.76 -2.63
C ASP A 134 12.75 -6.36 -1.22
N HIS A 135 11.73 -7.05 -0.70
CA HIS A 135 11.81 -7.71 0.61
C HIS A 135 12.94 -8.75 0.69
N LYS A 136 13.26 -9.45 -0.40
CA LYS A 136 14.34 -10.47 -0.39
C LYS A 136 15.69 -9.80 -0.27
N LYS A 137 15.90 -8.70 -0.99
CA LYS A 137 17.12 -7.90 -0.90
C LYS A 137 17.27 -7.30 0.50
N ALA A 138 16.20 -6.74 1.06
CA ALA A 138 16.20 -6.21 2.42
C ALA A 138 16.58 -7.26 3.47
N LEU A 139 15.99 -8.46 3.39
CA LEU A 139 16.34 -9.57 4.28
C LEU A 139 17.78 -10.05 4.07
N HIS A 140 18.29 -10.02 2.84
CA HIS A 140 19.69 -10.34 2.55
C HIS A 140 20.65 -9.32 3.19
N ILE A 141 20.35 -8.03 3.09
CA ILE A 141 21.12 -6.96 3.75
C ILE A 141 21.11 -7.17 5.26
N TYR A 142 19.94 -7.43 5.86
CA TYR A 142 19.86 -7.69 7.29
C TYR A 142 20.71 -8.89 7.73
N LYS A 143 20.79 -9.97 6.92
CA LYS A 143 21.65 -11.12 7.22
C LYS A 143 23.13 -10.76 7.34
N GLN A 144 23.58 -9.70 6.66
CA GLN A 144 24.95 -9.20 6.78
C GLN A 144 25.22 -8.54 8.13
N PHE A 145 24.19 -8.04 8.83
CA PHE A 145 24.34 -7.45 10.17
C PHE A 145 24.44 -8.49 11.27
N VAL A 146 24.00 -9.73 11.05
CA VAL A 146 23.89 -10.74 12.10
C VAL A 146 24.92 -11.87 11.98
N ASP A 147 25.97 -11.69 11.15
CA ASP A 147 27.16 -12.55 11.06
C ASP A 147 26.91 -14.07 11.07
N GLY A 148 25.88 -14.53 10.35
CA GLY A 148 25.54 -15.95 10.26
C GLY A 148 24.58 -16.48 11.34
N TYR A 149 24.07 -15.62 12.21
CA TYR A 149 22.92 -15.95 13.05
C TYR A 149 21.69 -16.26 12.21
N ASN A 150 21.12 -17.45 12.45
CA ASN A 150 19.85 -17.83 11.85
C ASN A 150 18.72 -17.22 12.67
N LEU A 151 17.89 -16.41 12.00
CA LEU A 151 16.71 -15.83 12.60
C LEU A 151 15.71 -16.90 13.01
N THR A 152 15.05 -16.67 14.14
CA THR A 152 13.86 -17.44 14.51
C THR A 152 12.69 -17.04 13.61
N SER A 153 11.69 -17.92 13.46
CA SER A 153 10.48 -17.60 12.70
C SER A 153 9.76 -16.36 13.22
N GLU A 154 9.85 -16.08 14.52
CA GLU A 154 9.28 -14.87 15.12
C GLU A 154 10.05 -13.61 14.71
N GLN A 155 11.39 -13.64 14.73
CA GLN A 155 12.23 -12.52 14.26
C GLN A 155 12.03 -12.26 12.76
N GLU A 156 11.91 -13.30 11.94
CA GLU A 156 11.59 -13.16 10.52
C GLU A 156 10.23 -12.48 10.29
N GLN A 157 9.21 -12.86 11.07
CA GLN A 157 7.90 -12.22 10.98
C GLN A 157 7.97 -10.73 11.38
N TYR A 158 8.74 -10.42 12.42
CA TYR A 158 8.92 -9.04 12.89
C TYR A 158 9.66 -8.18 11.85
N LEU A 159 10.67 -8.74 11.18
CA LEU A 159 11.34 -8.08 10.07
C LEU A 159 10.38 -7.84 8.89
N LYS A 160 9.53 -8.81 8.54
CA LYS A 160 8.51 -8.61 7.50
C LYS A 160 7.60 -7.44 7.85
N ASN A 161 7.14 -7.34 9.10
CA ASN A 161 6.30 -6.23 9.54
C ASN A 161 7.01 -4.87 9.40
N ILE A 162 8.32 -4.81 9.62
CA ILE A 162 9.14 -3.61 9.37
C ILE A 162 9.17 -3.28 7.87
N LEU A 163 9.42 -4.27 7.02
CA LEU A 163 9.47 -4.07 5.57
C LEU A 163 8.11 -3.64 5.02
N ASP A 164 7.02 -4.21 5.51
CA ASP A 164 5.67 -3.79 5.15
C ASP A 164 5.40 -2.35 5.60
N TYR A 165 5.86 -1.98 6.81
CA TYR A 165 5.80 -0.60 7.27
C TYR A 165 6.56 0.35 6.33
N VAL A 166 7.77 0.00 5.90
CA VAL A 166 8.57 0.79 4.94
C VAL A 166 7.87 0.86 3.59
N SER A 167 7.29 -0.24 3.10
CA SER A 167 6.56 -0.24 1.83
C SER A 167 5.33 0.65 1.86
N MET A 168 4.70 0.85 3.03
CA MET A 168 3.51 1.69 3.17
C MET A 168 3.84 3.15 3.48
N ASN A 169 4.93 3.40 4.21
CA ASN A 169 5.29 4.73 4.73
C ASN A 169 6.52 5.34 4.03
N GLY A 170 7.15 4.60 3.14
CA GLY A 170 8.31 5.01 2.34
C GLY A 170 9.64 4.95 3.08
N ASP A 171 9.61 5.07 4.40
CA ASP A 171 10.80 5.16 5.24
C ASP A 171 10.53 4.65 6.66
N ILE A 172 11.61 4.40 7.41
CA ILE A 172 11.56 4.02 8.82
C ILE A 172 12.77 4.55 9.58
N GLU A 173 12.52 5.14 10.75
CA GLU A 173 13.55 5.52 11.71
C GLU A 173 13.37 4.73 13.01
N THR A 174 14.39 4.72 13.87
CA THR A 174 14.31 4.02 15.18
C THR A 174 13.15 4.54 16.04
N LYS A 175 12.77 5.81 15.93
CA LYS A 175 11.65 6.39 16.69
C LYS A 175 10.30 5.74 16.35
N ASN A 176 10.14 5.22 15.13
CA ASN A 176 8.89 4.60 14.68
C ASN A 176 8.55 3.33 15.47
N PHE A 177 9.51 2.69 16.14
CA PHE A 177 9.25 1.58 17.05
C PHE A 177 8.37 1.95 18.25
N MET A 178 8.28 3.24 18.59
CA MET A 178 7.41 3.73 19.66
C MET A 178 6.01 4.14 19.16
N GLU A 179 5.77 4.04 17.85
CA GLU A 179 4.54 4.44 17.17
C GLU A 179 3.79 3.23 16.61
N TYR A 180 2.46 3.32 16.48
CA TYR A 180 1.69 2.26 15.83
C TYR A 180 1.97 2.19 14.32
N PRO A 181 1.94 1.00 13.70
CA PRO A 181 1.66 -0.31 14.31
C PRO A 181 2.85 -0.95 15.03
N LEU A 182 4.07 -0.41 14.89
CA LEU A 182 5.30 -1.05 15.36
C LEU A 182 5.42 -1.13 16.90
N LYS A 183 4.78 -0.23 17.63
CA LYS A 183 4.75 -0.22 19.10
C LYS A 183 4.19 -1.50 19.73
N GLN A 184 3.34 -2.25 19.01
CA GLN A 184 2.71 -3.46 19.56
C GLN A 184 3.68 -4.63 19.75
N TYR A 185 4.86 -4.57 19.15
CA TYR A 185 5.83 -5.64 19.13
C TYR A 185 6.88 -5.46 20.24
N ASN A 186 7.24 -6.54 20.92
CA ASN A 186 8.25 -6.49 21.98
C ASN A 186 9.67 -6.69 21.43
N TRP A 187 10.13 -5.71 20.64
CA TRP A 187 11.39 -5.79 19.87
C TRP A 187 12.61 -6.22 20.70
N ARG A 188 12.72 -5.70 21.93
CA ARG A 188 13.88 -5.99 22.79
C ARG A 188 13.87 -7.42 23.30
N THR A 189 12.71 -7.97 23.60
CA THR A 189 12.56 -9.38 24.00
C THR A 189 12.83 -10.31 22.83
N ILE A 190 12.34 -9.99 21.64
CA ILE A 190 12.46 -10.86 20.46
C ILE A 190 13.88 -10.88 19.88
N PHE A 191 14.54 -9.72 19.84
CA PHE A 191 15.87 -9.62 19.25
C PHE A 191 17.00 -9.73 20.27
N GLY A 192 16.73 -9.54 21.57
CA GLY A 192 17.72 -9.69 22.64
C GLY A 192 19.01 -8.91 22.34
N ASP A 193 20.13 -9.62 22.33
CA ASP A 193 21.46 -9.06 22.03
C ASP A 193 21.58 -8.54 20.59
N HIS A 194 20.81 -9.09 19.64
CA HIS A 194 20.76 -8.66 18.24
C HIS A 194 19.89 -7.42 18.00
N PHE A 195 19.28 -6.84 19.04
CA PHE A 195 18.49 -5.62 18.90
C PHE A 195 19.35 -4.43 18.41
N VAL A 196 20.65 -4.42 18.70
CA VAL A 196 21.57 -3.41 18.17
C VAL A 196 21.70 -3.54 16.65
N ASN A 197 21.90 -4.76 16.13
CA ASN A 197 21.98 -5.04 14.70
C ASN A 197 20.70 -4.62 13.96
N LEU A 198 19.52 -4.84 14.58
CA LEU A 198 18.25 -4.38 14.04
C LEU A 198 18.17 -2.84 13.91
N LYS A 199 18.66 -2.11 14.93
CA LYS A 199 18.69 -0.66 14.86
C LYS A 199 19.62 -0.15 13.77
N ASP A 200 20.77 -0.78 13.59
CA ASP A 200 21.74 -0.36 12.58
C ASP A 200 21.23 -0.69 11.16
N PHE A 201 20.53 -1.81 10.98
CA PHE A 201 19.79 -2.09 9.75
C PHE A 201 18.74 -1.01 9.42
N ILE A 202 17.97 -0.55 10.41
CA ILE A 202 16.97 0.52 10.22
C ILE A 202 17.63 1.84 9.85
N LYS A 203 18.74 2.20 10.51
CA LYS A 203 19.50 3.40 10.14
C LYS A 203 19.97 3.30 8.69
N GLN A 204 20.48 2.14 8.27
CA GLN A 204 20.90 1.96 6.89
C GLN A 204 19.72 2.13 5.91
N ILE A 205 18.54 1.57 6.19
CA ILE A 205 17.34 1.74 5.34
C ILE A 205 16.98 3.22 5.15
N HIS A 206 17.12 4.02 6.20
CA HIS A 206 16.87 5.46 6.21
C HIS A 206 17.95 6.25 5.47
N GLU A 207 19.22 5.95 5.73
CA GLU A 207 20.39 6.67 5.18
C GLU A 207 20.54 6.48 3.67
N VAL A 208 20.20 5.30 3.13
CA VAL A 208 20.35 5.06 1.68
C VAL A 208 19.45 5.94 0.82
N ILE A 209 18.42 6.58 1.40
CA ILE A 209 17.53 7.53 0.71
C ILE A 209 17.64 8.96 1.28
N SER A 210 18.56 9.20 2.20
CA SER A 210 18.78 10.50 2.85
C SER A 210 20.23 10.92 2.57
N ALA A 211 20.44 11.82 1.60
CA ALA A 211 21.77 12.40 1.34
C ALA A 211 22.09 13.58 2.27
#